data_AF-A0A6D2GBV0-F1
#
_entry.id   AF-A0A6D2GBV0-F1
#
_cell.length_a   1.000
_cell.length_b   1.000
_cell.length_c   1.000
_cell.angle_alpha   90.00
_cell.angle_beta   90.00
_cell.angle_gamma   90.00
#
_symmetry.space_group_name_H-M   'P 1'
#
loop_
_entity.id
_entity.type
_entity.pdbx_description
1 polymer ?
#
loop_
_entity_poly.entity_id
_entity_poly.type
_entity_poly.pdbx_seq_one_letter_code
_entity_poly.pdbx_strand_id
1 'polypeptide(L)'
;MQAGRIRGLVVIPVDFAQQMARAGDSAPIQVITDGSEPNTANFVQGYVEGIWQIWQQQRAEDRGDAFEPLIDVQTRYWFNPAAISQHFIIPGAVTIIMTVIGAILTSLVVAREWERGTMEALLSTEVTRVELLLCKLIPYYFLGMLAMLLCMLVSVFILGVPYRGSLVILFIITSLFLLSTLGMGLLISTITRNQFNAAQVALNAAFLPSIMLSGFIFQIDSMPAVIRAVTYIIPARYFVSTLQSLFLAGNIPVVLGINVLFLIASAVMFIGLTWLKTKRRLD
;
A
#
# COMPACT_ATOMS: atom_id res chain seq x y z
N MET A 1 -8.34 -35.41 -18.03
CA MET A 1 -7.93 -35.01 -16.66
C MET A 1 -6.69 -35.77 -16.19
N GLN A 2 -6.60 -37.09 -16.32
CA GLN A 2 -5.44 -37.90 -15.87
C GLN A 2 -4.03 -37.49 -16.39
N ALA A 3 -3.92 -36.74 -17.49
CA ALA A 3 -2.64 -36.21 -17.99
C ALA A 3 -2.34 -34.75 -17.58
N GLY A 4 -3.15 -34.14 -16.69
CA GLY A 4 -2.95 -32.79 -16.13
C GLY A 4 -3.15 -31.60 -17.08
N ARG A 5 -3.50 -31.83 -18.35
CA ARG A 5 -3.62 -30.77 -19.37
C ARG A 5 -5.01 -30.16 -19.54
N ILE A 6 -6.07 -30.84 -19.09
CA ILE A 6 -7.46 -30.39 -19.21
C ILE A 6 -8.02 -30.17 -17.80
N ARG A 7 -8.37 -28.93 -17.49
CA ARG A 7 -8.76 -28.47 -16.14
C ARG A 7 -10.28 -28.39 -15.94
N GLY A 8 -11.05 -28.46 -17.02
CA GLY A 8 -12.51 -28.57 -16.99
C GLY A 8 -13.09 -28.90 -18.38
N LEU A 9 -14.30 -29.44 -18.40
CA LEU A 9 -15.09 -29.73 -19.59
C LEU A 9 -16.48 -29.10 -19.44
N VAL A 10 -16.98 -28.51 -20.51
CA VAL A 10 -18.36 -28.05 -20.62
C VAL A 10 -19.06 -28.97 -21.61
N VAL A 11 -20.09 -29.67 -21.15
CA VAL A 11 -20.87 -30.61 -21.96
C VAL A 11 -22.19 -29.94 -22.32
N ILE A 12 -22.38 -29.70 -23.61
CA ILE A 12 -23.61 -29.16 -24.18
C ILE A 12 -24.39 -30.35 -24.74
N PRO A 13 -25.64 -30.57 -24.31
CA PRO A 13 -26.44 -31.70 -24.80
C PRO A 13 -26.75 -31.56 -26.30
N VAL A 14 -26.86 -32.69 -27.01
CA VAL A 14 -27.06 -32.70 -28.47
C VAL A 14 -28.41 -32.10 -28.90
N ASP A 15 -29.39 -32.12 -28.02
CA ASP A 15 -30.74 -31.56 -28.18
C ASP A 15 -30.88 -30.17 -27.55
N PHE A 16 -29.77 -29.53 -27.16
CA PHE A 16 -29.72 -28.20 -26.55
C PHE A 16 -30.53 -27.15 -27.32
N ALA A 17 -30.39 -27.10 -28.65
CA ALA A 17 -31.10 -26.14 -29.49
C ALA A 17 -32.62 -26.40 -29.53
N GLN A 18 -33.04 -27.66 -29.46
CA GLN A 18 -34.45 -28.05 -29.47
C GLN A 18 -35.11 -27.81 -28.11
N GLN A 19 -34.42 -28.11 -27.00
CA GLN A 19 -34.88 -27.84 -25.64
C GLN A 19 -35.02 -26.32 -25.41
N MET A 20 -34.03 -25.53 -25.82
CA MET A 20 -34.09 -24.05 -25.74
C MET A 20 -35.12 -23.38 -26.66
N ALA A 21 -35.67 -24.10 -27.63
CA ALA A 21 -36.71 -23.59 -28.53
C ALA A 21 -38.13 -23.78 -27.96
N ARG A 22 -38.30 -24.63 -26.93
CA ARG A 22 -39.59 -24.85 -26.26
C ARG A 22 -39.83 -23.74 -25.24
N ALA A 23 -41.07 -23.23 -25.20
CA ALA A 23 -41.45 -22.19 -24.24
C ALA A 23 -41.45 -22.78 -22.82
N GLY A 24 -40.60 -22.22 -21.94
CA GLY A 24 -40.54 -22.58 -20.52
C GLY A 24 -39.53 -23.68 -20.14
N ASP A 25 -38.78 -24.25 -21.10
CA ASP A 25 -37.74 -25.26 -20.80
C ASP A 25 -36.37 -24.60 -20.52
N SER A 26 -35.68 -25.10 -19.49
CA SER A 26 -34.28 -24.78 -19.21
C SER A 26 -33.40 -25.90 -19.75
N ALA A 27 -32.53 -25.63 -20.73
CA ALA A 27 -31.57 -26.64 -21.20
C ALA A 27 -30.35 -26.67 -20.24
N PRO A 28 -30.15 -27.77 -19.49
CA PRO A 28 -29.06 -27.85 -18.53
C PRO A 28 -27.72 -28.05 -19.25
N ILE A 29 -26.74 -27.19 -18.97
CA ILE A 29 -25.34 -27.38 -19.35
C ILE A 29 -24.60 -28.01 -18.17
N GLN A 30 -23.79 -29.04 -18.45
CA GLN A 30 -22.99 -29.69 -17.41
C GLN A 30 -21.55 -29.19 -17.46
N VAL A 31 -21.02 -28.80 -16.31
CA VAL A 31 -19.61 -28.44 -16.14
C VAL A 31 -18.93 -29.51 -15.30
N ILE A 32 -17.89 -30.14 -15.84
CA ILE A 32 -17.11 -31.19 -15.17
C ILE A 32 -15.71 -30.66 -14.94
N THR A 33 -15.34 -30.43 -13.68
CA THR A 33 -14.04 -29.89 -13.29
C THR A 33 -13.17 -30.92 -12.58
N ASP A 34 -11.86 -30.72 -12.61
CA ASP A 34 -10.91 -31.60 -11.90
C ASP A 34 -10.94 -31.32 -10.39
N GLY A 35 -11.41 -32.29 -9.60
CA GLY A 35 -11.51 -32.18 -8.14
C GLY A 35 -10.18 -32.25 -7.40
N SER A 36 -9.06 -32.55 -8.07
CA SER A 36 -7.73 -32.56 -7.45
C SER A 36 -7.19 -31.15 -7.17
N GLU A 37 -7.71 -30.11 -7.84
CA GLU A 37 -7.39 -28.71 -7.61
C GLU A 37 -8.67 -27.88 -7.34
N PRO A 38 -9.13 -27.80 -6.08
CA PRO A 38 -10.42 -27.18 -5.74
C PRO A 38 -10.54 -25.72 -6.14
N ASN A 39 -9.47 -24.93 -6.03
CA ASN A 39 -9.49 -23.51 -6.40
C ASN A 39 -9.68 -23.34 -7.91
N THR A 40 -8.92 -24.10 -8.70
CA THR A 40 -9.03 -24.09 -10.16
C THR A 40 -10.42 -24.54 -10.62
N ALA A 41 -10.99 -25.57 -9.98
CA ALA A 41 -12.35 -26.05 -10.24
C ALA A 41 -13.41 -24.95 -9.98
N ASN A 42 -13.33 -24.28 -8.83
CA ASN A 42 -14.25 -23.18 -8.50
C ASN A 42 -14.16 -22.01 -9.49
N PHE A 43 -12.95 -21.65 -9.93
CA PHE A 43 -12.79 -20.61 -10.95
C PHE A 43 -13.44 -21.01 -12.28
N VAL A 44 -13.15 -22.21 -12.78
CA VAL A 44 -13.72 -22.69 -14.05
C VAL A 44 -15.25 -22.71 -13.98
N GLN A 45 -15.82 -23.19 -12.87
CA GLN A 45 -17.27 -23.19 -12.67
C GLN A 45 -17.84 -21.76 -12.68
N GLY A 46 -17.28 -20.84 -11.91
CA GLY A 46 -17.76 -19.46 -11.85
C GLY A 46 -17.66 -18.70 -13.18
N TYR A 47 -16.60 -18.94 -13.97
CA TYR A 47 -16.47 -18.35 -15.31
C TYR A 47 -17.53 -18.88 -16.28
N VAL A 48 -17.81 -20.19 -16.26
CA VAL A 48 -18.83 -20.78 -17.13
C VAL A 48 -20.24 -20.32 -16.75
N GLU A 49 -20.53 -20.22 -15.45
CA GLU A 49 -21.80 -19.65 -14.95
C GLU A 49 -21.99 -18.19 -15.40
N GLY A 50 -20.93 -17.36 -15.34
CA GLY A 50 -20.97 -15.98 -15.81
C GLY A 50 -21.22 -15.85 -17.33
N ILE A 51 -20.53 -16.65 -18.14
CA ILE A 51 -20.73 -16.69 -19.59
C ILE A 51 -22.16 -17.13 -19.94
N TRP A 52 -22.68 -18.13 -19.21
CA TRP A 52 -24.04 -18.62 -19.41
C TRP A 52 -25.09 -17.55 -19.16
N GLN A 53 -24.94 -16.76 -18.08
CA GLN A 53 -25.85 -15.65 -17.80
C GLN A 53 -25.81 -14.56 -18.87
N ILE A 54 -24.62 -14.16 -19.34
CA ILE A 54 -24.47 -13.15 -20.40
C ILE A 54 -25.13 -13.62 -21.71
N TRP A 55 -24.94 -14.89 -22.08
CA TRP A 55 -25.54 -15.45 -23.30
C TRP A 55 -27.07 -15.50 -23.24
N GLN A 56 -27.63 -15.86 -22.08
CA GLN A 56 -29.08 -15.84 -21.86
C GLN A 56 -29.66 -14.42 -21.94
N GLN A 57 -28.96 -13.42 -21.41
CA GLN A 57 -29.35 -12.01 -21.50
C GLN A 57 -29.42 -11.55 -22.97
N GLN A 58 -28.36 -11.76 -23.74
CA GLN A 58 -28.31 -11.37 -25.16
C GLN A 58 -29.43 -12.02 -25.97
N ARG A 59 -29.72 -13.30 -25.73
CA ARG A 59 -30.75 -14.03 -26.46
C ARG A 59 -32.17 -13.53 -26.17
N ALA A 60 -32.43 -13.06 -24.95
CA ALA A 60 -33.72 -12.48 -24.60
C ALA A 60 -33.89 -11.08 -25.21
N GLU A 61 -32.82 -10.27 -25.19
CA GLU A 61 -32.77 -8.98 -25.90
C GLU A 61 -33.09 -9.17 -27.39
N ASP A 62 -32.50 -10.18 -28.04
CA ASP A 62 -32.77 -10.54 -29.44
C ASP A 62 -34.21 -11.01 -29.71
N ARG A 63 -34.89 -11.59 -28.71
CA ARG A 63 -36.29 -12.04 -28.80
C ARG A 63 -37.30 -10.96 -28.43
N GLY A 64 -36.85 -9.81 -27.91
CA GLY A 64 -37.71 -8.78 -27.36
C GLY A 64 -38.35 -9.18 -26.02
N ASP A 65 -37.86 -10.24 -25.39
CA ASP A 65 -38.29 -10.69 -24.06
C ASP A 65 -37.42 -10.02 -22.98
N ALA A 66 -38.03 -9.63 -21.86
CA ALA A 66 -37.25 -9.18 -20.71
C ALA A 66 -36.57 -10.39 -20.06
N PHE A 67 -35.23 -10.49 -20.19
CA PHE A 67 -34.45 -11.37 -19.32
C PHE A 67 -34.44 -10.76 -17.93
N GLU A 68 -35.27 -11.30 -17.04
CA GLU A 68 -35.06 -11.12 -15.61
C GLU A 68 -34.19 -12.29 -15.13
N PRO A 69 -32.86 -12.09 -14.99
CA PRO A 69 -32.06 -13.07 -14.28
C PRO A 69 -32.65 -13.22 -12.86
N LEU A 70 -32.90 -14.46 -12.44
CA LEU A 70 -33.36 -14.73 -11.06
C LEU A 70 -32.39 -14.12 -10.01
N ILE A 71 -31.13 -13.88 -10.40
CA ILE A 71 -30.09 -13.23 -9.60
C ILE A 71 -29.24 -12.35 -10.53
N ASP A 72 -29.36 -11.02 -10.40
CA ASP A 72 -28.47 -10.02 -11.01
C ASP A 72 -27.28 -9.75 -10.07
N VAL A 73 -26.12 -10.32 -10.38
CA VAL A 73 -24.89 -10.15 -9.59
C VAL A 73 -24.17 -8.88 -10.02
N GLN A 74 -24.54 -7.75 -9.42
CA GLN A 74 -23.84 -6.48 -9.63
C GLN A 74 -22.59 -6.38 -8.75
N THR A 75 -21.40 -6.48 -9.36
CA THR A 75 -20.14 -6.26 -8.65
C THR A 75 -20.00 -4.77 -8.31
N ARG A 76 -20.06 -4.42 -7.01
CA ARG A 76 -19.87 -3.05 -6.51
C ARG A 76 -18.66 -2.97 -5.62
N TYR A 77 -17.76 -2.04 -5.93
CA TYR A 77 -16.63 -1.70 -5.06
C TYR A 77 -17.14 -0.92 -3.84
N TRP A 78 -16.87 -1.42 -2.64
CA TRP A 78 -17.40 -0.86 -1.39
C TRP A 78 -16.92 0.57 -1.13
N PHE A 79 -15.67 0.88 -1.49
CA PHE A 79 -15.02 2.14 -1.11
C PHE A 79 -14.72 3.07 -2.29
N ASN A 80 -14.85 2.58 -3.53
CA ASN A 80 -14.70 3.39 -4.75
C ASN A 80 -15.61 2.85 -5.89
N PRO A 81 -16.94 3.02 -5.81
CA PRO A 81 -17.87 2.48 -6.81
C PRO A 81 -17.59 2.96 -8.23
N ALA A 82 -17.10 4.20 -8.38
CA ALA A 82 -16.77 4.81 -9.66
C ALA A 82 -15.36 4.45 -10.18
N ALA A 83 -14.61 3.60 -9.46
CA ALA A 83 -13.26 3.16 -9.81
C ALA A 83 -12.29 4.30 -10.18
N ILE A 84 -12.43 5.47 -9.54
CA ILE A 84 -11.59 6.64 -9.80
C ILE A 84 -10.17 6.39 -9.26
N SER A 85 -9.19 6.27 -10.16
CA SER A 85 -7.79 5.96 -9.81
C SER A 85 -7.16 7.01 -8.88
N GLN A 86 -7.57 8.27 -9.00
CA GLN A 86 -7.05 9.37 -8.17
C GLN A 86 -7.25 9.11 -6.68
N HIS A 87 -8.37 8.48 -6.29
CA HIS A 87 -8.66 8.19 -4.88
C HIS A 87 -7.70 7.17 -4.26
N PHE A 88 -7.04 6.34 -5.07
CA PHE A 88 -6.01 5.41 -4.63
C PHE A 88 -4.59 5.99 -4.78
N ILE A 89 -4.35 6.72 -5.88
CA ILE A 89 -3.00 7.19 -6.21
C ILE A 89 -2.55 8.31 -5.28
N ILE A 90 -3.44 9.26 -4.96
CA ILE A 90 -3.09 10.45 -4.19
C ILE A 90 -2.64 10.09 -2.75
N PRO A 91 -3.39 9.29 -1.97
CA PRO A 91 -2.93 8.89 -0.62
C PRO A 91 -1.59 8.14 -0.64
N GLY A 92 -1.36 7.31 -1.66
CA GLY A 92 -0.07 6.62 -1.84
C GLY A 92 1.07 7.58 -2.17
N ALA A 93 0.85 8.56 -3.05
CA ALA A 93 1.83 9.59 -3.38
C ALA A 93 2.24 10.43 -2.16
N VAL A 94 1.29 10.73 -1.26
CA VAL A 94 1.59 11.41 0.02
C VAL A 94 2.60 10.62 0.83
N THR A 95 2.51 9.29 0.88
CA THR A 95 3.52 8.45 1.56
C THR A 95 4.92 8.64 0.99
N ILE A 96 5.03 8.75 -0.33
CA ILE A 96 6.32 8.97 -0.99
C ILE A 96 6.89 10.34 -0.66
N ILE A 97 6.06 11.39 -0.71
CA ILE A 97 6.46 12.75 -0.30
C ILE A 97 6.96 12.75 1.15
N MET A 98 6.20 12.12 2.04
CA MET A 98 6.58 12.00 3.45
C MET A 98 7.87 11.20 3.65
N THR A 99 8.11 10.17 2.82
CA THR A 99 9.38 9.41 2.86
C THR A 99 10.56 10.26 2.40
N VAL A 100 10.39 11.09 1.37
CA VAL A 100 11.43 12.02 0.90
C VAL A 100 11.78 13.01 2.00
N ILE A 101 10.78 13.62 2.62
CA ILE A 101 10.98 14.58 3.71
C ILE A 101 11.60 13.88 4.93
N GLY A 102 11.05 12.74 5.32
CA GLY A 102 11.43 12.01 6.51
C GLY A 102 12.81 11.39 6.42
N ALA A 103 13.11 10.65 5.34
CA ALA A 103 14.33 9.86 5.22
C ALA A 103 15.44 10.54 4.39
N ILE A 104 15.11 11.16 3.25
CA ILE A 104 16.12 11.74 2.36
C ILE A 104 16.62 13.08 2.90
N LEU A 105 15.73 14.00 3.29
CA LEU A 105 16.19 15.30 3.80
C LEU A 105 16.97 15.15 5.11
N THR A 106 16.56 14.24 5.99
CA THR A 106 17.27 14.01 7.25
C THR A 106 18.58 13.24 7.09
N SER A 107 18.71 12.38 6.07
CA SER A 107 19.99 11.71 5.78
C SER A 107 21.09 12.70 5.41
N LEU A 108 20.73 13.87 4.91
CA LEU A 108 21.67 14.92 4.57
C LEU A 108 22.14 15.73 5.78
N VAL A 109 21.44 15.70 6.92
CA VAL A 109 21.64 16.71 7.98
C VAL A 109 22.98 16.56 8.69
N VAL A 110 23.35 15.35 9.10
CA VAL A 110 24.63 15.07 9.75
C VAL A 110 25.74 14.98 8.70
N ALA A 111 25.47 14.36 7.55
CA ALA A 111 26.42 14.27 6.44
C ALA A 111 26.88 15.65 5.95
N ARG A 112 25.98 16.64 5.89
CA ARG A 112 26.30 18.03 5.53
C ARG A 112 27.22 18.70 6.53
N GLU A 113 27.08 18.42 7.82
CA GLU A 113 27.94 18.98 8.85
C GLU A 113 29.34 18.38 8.83
N TRP A 114 29.45 17.09 8.51
CA TRP A 114 30.75 16.45 8.25
C TRP A 114 31.44 17.08 7.04
N GLU A 115 30.71 17.25 5.94
CA GLU A 115 31.26 17.83 4.71
C GLU A 115 31.66 19.30 4.85
N ARG A 116 30.96 20.05 5.71
CA ARG A 116 31.29 21.45 6.03
C ARG A 116 32.38 21.60 7.10
N GLY A 117 32.85 20.51 7.71
CA GLY A 117 33.81 20.54 8.83
C GLY A 117 33.23 21.10 10.14
N THR A 118 31.94 21.46 10.20
CA THR A 118 31.30 22.00 11.40
C THR A 118 31.04 20.92 12.45
N MET A 119 31.04 19.65 12.06
CA MET A 119 30.85 18.52 12.97
C MET A 119 31.96 18.45 14.05
N GLU A 120 33.20 18.77 13.70
CA GLU A 120 34.32 18.76 14.66
C GLU A 120 34.17 19.86 15.73
N ALA A 121 33.67 21.03 15.33
CA ALA A 121 33.34 22.14 16.24
C ALA A 121 32.12 21.84 17.13
N LEU A 122 31.15 21.07 16.64
CA LEU A 122 29.99 20.61 17.42
C LEU A 122 30.37 19.52 18.42
N LEU A 123 31.35 18.67 18.08
CA LEU A 123 31.87 17.64 18.98
C LEU A 123 32.79 18.20 20.07
N SER A 124 33.36 19.39 19.87
CA SER A 124 34.18 20.08 20.88
C SER A 124 33.35 20.90 21.89
N THR A 125 32.04 21.06 21.65
CA THR A 125 31.12 21.69 22.60
C THR A 125 30.52 20.67 23.57
N GLU A 126 30.07 21.11 24.75
CA GLU A 126 29.48 20.24 25.80
C GLU A 126 28.08 19.69 25.47
N VAL A 127 27.66 19.70 24.20
CA VAL A 127 26.32 19.27 23.78
C VAL A 127 26.19 17.75 23.94
N THR A 128 25.06 17.30 24.49
CA THR A 128 24.77 15.87 24.60
C THR A 128 24.32 15.29 23.26
N ARG A 129 24.54 13.98 23.06
CA ARG A 129 24.08 13.28 21.84
C ARG A 129 22.58 13.42 21.61
N VAL A 130 21.82 13.46 22.71
CA VAL A 130 20.36 13.58 22.68
C VAL A 130 19.96 14.99 22.25
N GLU A 131 20.61 16.03 22.78
CA GLU A 131 20.35 17.42 22.36
C GLU A 131 20.68 17.64 20.88
N LEU A 132 21.83 17.15 20.40
CA LEU A 132 22.20 17.28 18.99
C LEU A 132 21.17 16.62 18.06
N LEU A 133 20.72 15.41 18.40
CA LEU A 133 19.70 14.70 17.63
C LEU A 133 18.32 15.36 17.74
N LEU A 134 17.88 15.78 18.93
CA LEU A 134 16.57 16.40 19.13
C LEU A 134 16.46 17.77 18.46
N CYS A 135 17.50 18.61 18.56
CA CYS A 135 17.53 19.93 17.90
C CYS A 135 17.39 19.84 16.38
N LYS A 136 17.78 18.70 15.79
CA LYS A 136 17.58 18.44 14.37
C LYS A 136 16.23 17.77 14.11
N LEU A 137 15.88 16.76 14.89
CA LEU A 137 14.66 15.98 14.69
C LEU A 137 13.40 16.85 14.81
N ILE A 138 13.35 17.76 15.80
CA ILE A 138 12.18 18.62 16.05
C ILE A 138 11.82 19.49 14.84
N PRO A 139 12.74 20.29 14.25
CA PRO A 139 12.46 21.05 13.03
C PRO A 139 11.94 20.20 11.87
N TYR A 140 12.56 19.04 11.61
CA TYR A 140 12.15 18.16 10.52
C TYR A 140 10.82 17.46 10.77
N TYR A 141 10.50 17.18 12.04
CA TYR A 141 9.18 16.69 12.43
C TYR A 141 8.09 17.72 12.14
N PHE A 142 8.28 18.99 12.53
CA PHE A 142 7.34 20.06 12.23
C PHE A 142 7.22 20.32 10.72
N LEU A 143 8.34 20.27 9.99
CA LEU A 143 8.34 20.35 8.52
C LEU A 143 7.49 19.23 7.91
N GLY A 144 7.67 18.00 8.38
CA GLY A 144 6.90 16.84 7.95
C GLY A 144 5.40 16.96 8.26
N MET A 145 5.05 17.45 9.45
CA MET A 145 3.66 17.69 9.84
C MET A 145 2.99 18.76 8.98
N LEU A 146 3.70 19.85 8.71
CA LEU A 146 3.21 20.91 7.83
C LEU A 146 3.04 20.39 6.40
N ALA A 147 3.99 19.59 5.91
CA ALA A 147 3.89 18.96 4.60
C ALA A 147 2.69 18.00 4.51
N MET A 148 2.42 17.22 5.56
CA MET A 148 1.24 16.37 5.63
C MET A 148 -0.05 17.22 5.60
N LEU A 149 -0.10 18.30 6.37
CA LEU A 149 -1.24 19.22 6.37
C LEU A 149 -1.48 19.78 4.96
N LEU A 150 -0.43 20.26 4.29
CA LEU A 150 -0.53 20.76 2.92
C LEU A 150 -0.99 19.68 1.95
N CYS A 151 -0.42 18.48 2.02
CA CYS A 151 -0.82 17.36 1.19
C CYS A 151 -2.30 17.01 1.41
N MET A 152 -2.76 17.02 2.66
CA MET A 152 -4.15 16.77 3.03
C MET A 152 -5.09 17.84 2.45
N LEU A 153 -4.74 19.12 2.60
CA LEU A 153 -5.51 20.24 2.06
C LEU A 153 -5.61 20.17 0.53
N VAL A 154 -4.49 19.94 -0.16
CA VAL A 154 -4.47 19.81 -1.62
C VAL A 154 -5.30 18.61 -2.08
N SER A 155 -5.16 17.47 -1.40
CA SER A 155 -5.88 16.24 -1.76
C SER A 155 -7.40 16.39 -1.67
N VAL A 156 -7.90 17.07 -0.63
CA VAL A 156 -9.36 17.24 -0.43
C VAL A 156 -9.91 18.43 -1.20
N PHE A 157 -9.29 19.62 -1.06
CA PHE A 157 -9.87 20.85 -1.58
C PHE A 157 -9.58 21.11 -3.05
N ILE A 158 -8.41 20.67 -3.55
CA ILE A 158 -8.01 20.89 -4.95
C ILE A 158 -8.30 19.67 -5.80
N LEU A 159 -7.95 18.48 -5.31
CA LEU A 159 -8.05 17.23 -6.07
C LEU A 159 -9.38 16.49 -5.83
N GLY A 160 -10.22 16.97 -4.91
CA GLY A 160 -11.57 16.43 -4.67
C GLY A 160 -11.60 15.01 -4.10
N VAL A 161 -10.49 14.52 -3.52
CA VAL A 161 -10.43 13.17 -2.95
C VAL A 161 -11.25 13.13 -1.66
N PRO A 162 -12.18 12.18 -1.51
CA PRO A 162 -12.95 12.06 -0.27
C PRO A 162 -12.02 11.66 0.88
N TYR A 163 -12.17 12.35 2.01
CA TYR A 163 -11.53 11.99 3.27
C TYR A 163 -12.61 11.61 4.29
N ARG A 164 -12.58 10.35 4.74
CA ARG A 164 -13.62 9.76 5.61
C ARG A 164 -13.14 9.44 7.03
N GLY A 165 -11.84 9.61 7.28
CA GLY A 165 -11.19 9.26 8.54
C GLY A 165 -11.23 10.36 9.60
N SER A 166 -10.67 10.07 10.77
CA SER A 166 -10.44 11.05 11.84
C SER A 166 -9.10 11.76 11.68
N LEU A 167 -9.11 13.09 11.75
CA LEU A 167 -7.91 13.92 11.72
C LEU A 167 -6.94 13.61 12.87
N VAL A 168 -7.46 13.19 14.03
CA VAL A 168 -6.63 12.80 15.18
C VAL A 168 -5.85 11.52 14.88
N ILE A 169 -6.50 10.54 14.25
CA ILE A 169 -5.87 9.28 13.85
C ILE A 169 -4.82 9.55 12.77
N LEU A 170 -5.14 10.42 11.80
CA LEU A 170 -4.20 10.87 10.78
C LEU A 170 -2.96 11.50 11.42
N PHE A 171 -3.16 12.42 12.37
CA PHE A 171 -2.06 13.06 13.08
C PHE A 171 -1.17 12.02 13.78
N ILE A 172 -1.74 11.12 14.59
CA ILE A 172 -0.97 10.10 15.31
C ILE A 172 -0.17 9.22 14.35
N ILE A 173 -0.78 8.79 13.25
CA ILE A 173 -0.14 7.85 12.33
C ILE A 173 0.94 8.55 11.50
N THR A 174 0.70 9.78 11.08
CA THR A 174 1.73 10.64 10.48
C THR A 174 2.87 10.88 11.46
N SER A 175 2.60 11.13 12.75
CA SER A 175 3.66 11.30 13.77
C SER A 175 4.54 10.07 13.86
N LEU A 176 3.93 8.88 13.97
CA LEU A 176 4.66 7.62 14.08
C LEU A 176 5.48 7.31 12.83
N PHE A 177 4.88 7.52 11.65
CA PHE A 177 5.57 7.34 10.39
C PHE A 177 6.75 8.32 10.22
N LEU A 178 6.56 9.58 10.60
CA LEU A 178 7.63 10.57 10.64
C LEU A 178 8.74 10.15 11.58
N LEU A 179 8.45 9.79 12.83
CA LEU A 179 9.46 9.32 13.77
C LEU A 179 10.27 8.14 13.23
N SER A 180 9.62 7.19 12.55
CA SER A 180 10.29 6.06 11.90
C SER A 180 11.19 6.49 10.74
N THR A 181 10.72 7.34 9.84
CA THR A 181 11.47 7.77 8.65
C THR A 181 12.58 8.76 8.99
N LEU A 182 12.34 9.69 9.92
CA LEU A 182 13.35 10.59 10.49
C LEU A 182 14.44 9.79 11.20
N GLY A 183 14.06 8.79 12.00
CA GLY A 183 14.99 7.87 12.65
C GLY A 183 15.87 7.16 11.62
N MET A 184 15.27 6.61 10.56
CA MET A 184 15.98 5.94 9.49
C MET A 184 16.93 6.87 8.73
N GLY A 185 16.49 8.07 8.36
CA GLY A 185 17.33 9.03 7.67
C GLY A 185 18.48 9.52 8.54
N LEU A 186 18.25 9.81 9.83
CA LEU A 186 19.32 10.14 10.77
C LEU A 186 20.32 8.99 10.94
N LEU A 187 19.86 7.73 11.02
CA LEU A 187 20.73 6.56 11.06
C LEU A 187 21.68 6.55 9.86
N ILE A 188 21.13 6.72 8.65
CA ILE A 188 21.92 6.79 7.42
C ILE A 188 22.92 7.95 7.51
N SER A 189 22.45 9.14 7.92
CA SER A 189 23.27 10.34 8.07
C SER A 189 24.48 10.15 9.00
N THR A 190 24.31 9.41 10.10
CA THR A 190 25.39 9.16 11.06
C THR A 190 26.45 8.17 10.54
N ILE A 191 26.08 7.29 9.61
CA ILE A 191 26.98 6.29 9.04
C ILE A 191 27.75 6.86 7.82
N THR A 192 27.17 7.84 7.13
CA THR A 192 27.75 8.45 5.93
C THR A 192 28.38 9.81 6.22
N ARG A 193 29.62 10.03 5.76
CA ARG A 193 30.33 11.31 5.93
C ARG A 193 30.15 12.32 4.78
N ASN A 194 29.52 11.92 3.67
CA ASN A 194 29.34 12.74 2.47
C ASN A 194 27.84 12.79 2.11
N GLN A 195 27.32 13.99 1.78
CA GLN A 195 25.93 14.19 1.39
C GLN A 195 25.50 13.36 0.18
N PHE A 196 26.35 13.21 -0.82
CA PHE A 196 26.04 12.43 -2.02
C PHE A 196 25.84 10.95 -1.68
N ASN A 197 26.74 10.37 -0.86
CA ASN A 197 26.61 8.99 -0.40
C ASN A 197 25.39 8.82 0.51
N ALA A 198 25.12 9.79 1.40
CA ALA A 198 23.93 9.78 2.26
C ALA A 198 22.63 9.79 1.45
N ALA A 199 22.56 10.62 0.41
CA ALA A 199 21.43 10.69 -0.50
C ALA A 199 21.24 9.38 -1.27
N GLN A 200 22.31 8.79 -1.81
CA GLN A 200 22.23 7.52 -2.54
C GLN A 200 21.77 6.36 -1.65
N VAL A 201 22.28 6.28 -0.43
CA VAL A 201 21.86 5.25 0.53
C VAL A 201 20.41 5.47 0.93
N ALA A 202 19.98 6.71 1.20
CA ALA A 202 18.57 6.99 1.50
C ALA A 202 17.65 6.69 0.31
N LEU A 203 18.08 6.96 -0.92
CA LEU A 203 17.33 6.64 -2.12
C LEU A 203 17.13 5.12 -2.24
N ASN A 204 18.19 4.33 -2.08
CA ASN A 204 18.14 2.87 -2.23
C ASN A 204 17.51 2.15 -1.04
N ALA A 205 17.71 2.64 0.18
CA ALA A 205 17.25 1.97 1.40
C ALA A 205 15.86 2.44 1.86
N ALA A 206 15.49 3.70 1.62
CA ALA A 206 14.21 4.25 2.07
C ALA A 206 13.25 4.52 0.91
N PHE A 207 13.65 5.32 -0.08
CA PHE A 207 12.75 5.76 -1.14
C PHE A 207 12.32 4.65 -2.10
N LEU A 208 13.27 3.93 -2.71
CA LEU A 208 12.98 2.84 -3.65
C LEU A 208 12.14 1.73 -3.01
N PRO A 209 12.44 1.26 -1.79
CA PRO A 209 11.59 0.28 -1.11
C PRO A 209 10.22 0.86 -0.77
N SER A 210 10.13 2.14 -0.41
CA SER A 210 8.83 2.76 -0.11
C SER A 210 7.94 2.93 -1.35
N ILE A 211 8.49 3.07 -2.55
CA ILE A 211 7.68 3.13 -3.77
C ILE A 211 7.35 1.74 -4.32
N MET A 212 8.29 0.79 -4.26
CA MET A 212 8.14 -0.54 -4.83
C MET A 212 7.39 -1.52 -3.91
N LEU A 213 7.60 -1.44 -2.60
CA LEU A 213 7.24 -2.48 -1.62
C LEU A 213 6.22 -2.03 -0.57
N SER A 214 5.71 -0.80 -0.65
CA SER A 214 4.72 -0.27 0.31
C SER A 214 3.27 -0.71 0.04
N GLY A 215 3.00 -1.38 -1.07
CA GLY A 215 1.61 -1.65 -1.48
C GLY A 215 0.94 -0.49 -2.22
N PHE A 216 1.66 0.61 -2.49
CA PHE A 216 1.16 1.74 -3.25
C PHE A 216 1.03 1.43 -4.75
N ILE A 217 2.15 1.16 -5.43
CA ILE A 217 2.16 0.89 -6.88
C ILE A 217 1.88 -0.58 -7.15
N PHE A 218 2.53 -1.46 -6.40
CA PHE A 218 2.45 -2.91 -6.57
C PHE A 218 1.70 -3.54 -5.42
N GLN A 219 0.72 -4.39 -5.73
CA GLN A 219 -0.01 -5.14 -4.72
C GLN A 219 0.92 -6.15 -4.04
N ILE A 220 0.93 -6.15 -2.70
CA ILE A 220 1.82 -6.98 -1.88
C ILE A 220 1.49 -8.48 -2.03
N ASP A 221 0.22 -8.81 -2.27
CA ASP A 221 -0.24 -10.18 -2.42
C ASP A 221 0.22 -10.84 -3.74
N SER A 222 0.56 -10.03 -4.73
CA SER A 222 1.13 -10.48 -6.00
C SER A 222 2.65 -10.72 -5.93
N MET A 223 3.29 -10.37 -4.81
CA MET A 223 4.74 -10.55 -4.63
C MET A 223 5.08 -11.98 -4.16
N PRO A 224 6.19 -12.57 -4.63
CA PRO A 224 6.75 -13.81 -4.09
C PRO A 224 6.99 -13.74 -2.57
N ALA A 225 6.92 -14.88 -1.89
CA ALA A 225 6.99 -14.96 -0.43
C ALA A 225 8.24 -14.27 0.17
N VAL A 226 9.39 -14.39 -0.49
CA VAL A 226 10.66 -13.76 -0.06
C VAL A 226 10.56 -12.24 -0.07
N ILE A 227 10.04 -11.66 -1.16
CA ILE A 227 9.88 -10.21 -1.29
C ILE A 227 8.83 -9.71 -0.29
N ARG A 228 7.73 -10.47 -0.12
CA ARG A 228 6.69 -10.17 0.87
C ARG A 228 7.22 -10.13 2.30
N ALA A 229 8.20 -10.97 2.64
CA ALA A 229 8.82 -10.95 3.95
C ALA A 229 9.59 -9.64 4.21
N VAL A 230 10.30 -9.13 3.20
CA VAL A 230 11.07 -7.87 3.31
C VAL A 230 10.15 -6.66 3.53
N THR A 231 8.94 -6.68 2.96
CA THR A 231 8.02 -5.55 3.07
C THR A 231 7.52 -5.30 4.50
N TYR A 232 7.60 -6.29 5.41
CA TYR A 232 7.21 -6.10 6.81
C TYR A 232 8.13 -5.15 7.58
N ILE A 233 9.37 -4.95 7.11
CA ILE A 233 10.34 -4.03 7.73
C ILE A 233 10.08 -2.59 7.27
N ILE A 234 9.39 -2.39 6.15
CA ILE A 234 9.25 -1.10 5.49
C ILE A 234 8.10 -0.32 6.15
N PRO A 235 8.36 0.80 6.85
CA PRO A 235 7.31 1.55 7.54
C PRO A 235 6.27 2.13 6.57
N ALA A 236 6.68 2.43 5.33
CA ALA A 236 5.79 2.94 4.30
C ALA A 236 4.65 1.98 3.96
N ARG A 237 4.82 0.67 4.14
CA ARG A 237 3.76 -0.32 3.95
C ARG A 237 2.54 -0.03 4.83
N TYR A 238 2.79 0.17 6.11
CA TYR A 238 1.75 0.40 7.11
C TYR A 238 1.14 1.80 6.96
N PHE A 239 1.94 2.78 6.53
CA PHE A 239 1.45 4.14 6.28
C PHE A 239 0.55 4.21 5.04
N VAL A 240 0.93 3.60 3.91
CA VAL A 240 0.09 3.54 2.69
C VAL A 240 -1.25 2.86 3.00
N SER A 241 -1.21 1.68 3.63
CA SER A 241 -2.42 0.93 3.99
C SER A 241 -3.36 1.76 4.88
N THR A 242 -2.79 2.49 5.84
CA THR A 242 -3.57 3.36 6.72
C THR A 242 -4.14 4.57 5.99
N LEU A 243 -3.33 5.27 5.18
CA LEU A 243 -3.81 6.43 4.42
C LEU A 243 -4.94 6.04 3.47
N GLN A 244 -4.78 4.94 2.72
CA GLN A 244 -5.86 4.44 1.87
C GLN A 244 -7.11 4.11 2.68
N SER A 245 -6.96 3.47 3.84
CA SER A 245 -8.08 3.22 4.76
C SER A 245 -8.76 4.52 5.18
N LEU A 246 -8.03 5.53 5.68
CA LEU A 246 -8.60 6.79 6.15
C LEU A 246 -9.29 7.62 5.04
N PHE A 247 -8.75 7.63 3.83
CA PHE A 247 -9.35 8.35 2.71
C PHE A 247 -10.60 7.60 2.17
N LEU A 248 -10.47 6.31 1.90
CA LEU A 248 -11.50 5.55 1.18
C LEU A 248 -12.50 4.86 2.11
N ALA A 249 -12.04 4.24 3.19
CA ALA A 249 -12.86 3.38 4.04
C ALA A 249 -13.24 3.99 5.40
N GLY A 250 -12.51 5.01 5.86
CA GLY A 250 -12.66 5.64 7.17
C GLY A 250 -11.85 4.93 8.26
N ASN A 251 -12.39 4.90 9.48
CA ASN A 251 -11.67 4.47 10.67
C ASN A 251 -11.81 2.96 10.95
N ILE A 252 -11.27 2.09 10.08
CA ILE A 252 -11.33 0.62 10.30
C ILE A 252 -10.39 0.23 11.47
N PRO A 253 -10.92 -0.16 12.65
CA PRO A 253 -10.09 -0.30 13.86
C PRO A 253 -9.04 -1.41 13.75
N VAL A 254 -9.38 -2.51 13.08
CA VAL A 254 -8.49 -3.68 12.93
C VAL A 254 -7.26 -3.32 12.09
N VAL A 255 -7.47 -2.65 10.95
CA VAL A 255 -6.40 -2.22 10.04
C VAL A 255 -5.55 -1.14 10.72
N LEU A 256 -6.18 -0.17 11.37
CA LEU A 256 -5.48 0.90 12.07
C LEU A 256 -4.66 0.36 13.24
N GLY A 257 -5.21 -0.53 14.05
CA GLY A 257 -4.53 -1.08 15.22
C GLY A 257 -3.25 -1.83 14.86
N ILE A 258 -3.31 -2.70 13.84
CA ILE A 258 -2.13 -3.45 13.42
C ILE A 258 -1.07 -2.53 12.79
N ASN A 259 -1.48 -1.59 11.93
CA ASN A 259 -0.56 -0.66 11.29
C ASN A 259 0.10 0.28 12.30
N VAL A 260 -0.65 0.79 13.27
CA VAL A 260 -0.12 1.62 14.37
C VAL A 260 0.90 0.85 15.18
N LEU A 261 0.63 -0.41 15.53
CA LEU A 261 1.57 -1.25 16.28
C LEU A 261 2.90 -1.40 15.52
N PHE A 262 2.84 -1.72 14.23
CA PHE A 262 4.05 -1.85 13.41
C PHE A 262 4.79 -0.53 13.21
N LEU A 263 4.07 0.60 13.09
CA LEU A 263 4.69 1.93 13.02
C LEU A 263 5.35 2.35 14.34
N ILE A 264 4.78 1.98 15.49
CA ILE A 264 5.43 2.16 16.80
C ILE A 264 6.70 1.32 16.85
N ALA A 265 6.62 0.04 16.47
CA ALA A 265 7.76 -0.86 16.46
C ALA A 265 8.89 -0.34 15.54
N SER A 266 8.55 0.15 14.35
CA SER A 266 9.53 0.71 13.42
C SER A 266 10.12 2.03 13.94
N ALA A 267 9.31 2.92 14.51
CA ALA A 267 9.79 4.16 15.12
C ALA A 267 10.78 3.90 16.26
N VAL A 268 10.44 2.99 17.18
CA VAL A 268 11.33 2.59 18.29
C VAL A 268 12.60 1.93 17.76
N MET A 269 12.49 1.04 16.78
CA MET A 269 13.65 0.39 16.15
C MET A 269 14.61 1.42 15.55
N PHE A 270 14.15 2.29 14.65
CA PHE A 270 15.03 3.20 13.93
C PHE A 270 15.60 4.28 14.85
N ILE A 271 14.81 4.87 15.75
CA ILE A 271 15.30 5.86 16.71
C ILE A 271 16.31 5.22 17.68
N GLY A 272 16.01 4.01 18.18
CA GLY A 272 16.91 3.27 19.06
C GLY A 272 18.24 2.93 18.39
N LEU A 273 18.21 2.49 17.13
CA LEU A 273 19.41 2.22 16.34
C LEU A 273 20.25 3.49 16.12
N THR A 274 19.61 4.61 15.80
CA THR A 274 20.29 5.91 15.63
C THR A 274 20.98 6.34 16.92
N TRP A 275 20.32 6.17 18.06
CA TRP A 275 20.90 6.49 19.37
C TRP A 275 22.13 5.64 19.67
N LEU A 276 22.06 4.32 19.41
CA LEU A 276 23.17 3.39 19.63
C LEU A 276 24.37 3.67 18.70
N LYS A 277 24.11 4.02 17.44
CA LYS A 277 25.16 4.25 16.42
C LYS A 277 25.78 5.64 16.47
N THR A 278 25.14 6.61 17.10
CA THR A 278 25.69 7.95 17.28
C THR A 278 26.87 7.91 18.28
N LYS A 279 28.10 7.80 17.74
CA LYS A 279 29.35 7.82 18.52
C LYS A 279 29.69 9.24 18.98
N ARG A 280 30.22 9.35 20.20
CA ARG A 280 30.58 10.63 20.86
C ARG A 280 32.07 11.00 20.74
N ARG A 281 32.90 10.18 20.07
CA ARG A 281 34.37 10.36 20.02
C ARG A 281 34.92 10.13 18.63
N LEU A 282 35.91 10.93 18.27
CA LEU A 282 36.78 10.82 17.11
C LEU A 282 37.80 9.69 17.36
N ASP A 283 37.33 8.44 17.39
CA ASP A 283 38.17 7.23 17.32
C ASP A 283 37.58 6.25 16.29
#